data_AF-A0A841I1X0-F1
#
_entry.id   AF-A0A841I1X0-F1
#
_cell.length_a   1.000
_cell.length_b   1.000
_cell.length_c   1.000
_cell.angle_alpha   90.00
_cell.angle_beta   90.00
_cell.angle_gamma   90.00
#
_symmetry.space_group_name_H-M   'P 1'
#
loop_
_entity.id
_entity.type
_entity.pdbx_description
1 polymer ?
#
loop_
_entity_poly.entity_id
_entity_poly.type
_entity_poly.pdbx_seq_one_letter_code
_entity_poly.pdbx_strand_id
1 'polypeptide(L)'
;MRNQTLLLLGASTALLAGCGAVGGIGSGPDVLGAFTAADDGSQWPSNTRVALVGVSDEGLNTDAQRSQLNDPDVTKSYALDLPASTDPGIYRVVGWVDENGDGKLNVSEIKGDSGSKYLIYAERDRSFNIPFSGDTFDVKVGWNLYDTERETQPGTNPSQPSVGQFTGVNLKYKPS
;
A
#
# COMPACT_ATOMS: atom_id res chain seq x y z
N MET A 1 -12.46 41.86 54.34
CA MET A 1 -11.57 41.87 53.15
C MET A 1 -11.98 40.70 52.28
N ARG A 2 -12.27 40.94 50.99
CA ARG A 2 -12.70 39.95 49.99
C ARG A 2 -11.51 39.06 49.59
N ASN A 3 -11.74 37.76 49.38
CA ASN A 3 -11.11 36.93 48.35
C ASN A 3 -11.55 35.47 48.50
N GLN A 4 -11.70 34.63 47.48
CA GLN A 4 -12.03 34.74 46.06
C GLN A 4 -12.19 33.27 45.65
N THR A 5 -13.32 32.91 45.03
CA THR A 5 -13.57 31.60 44.43
C THR A 5 -12.53 31.30 43.35
N LEU A 6 -12.01 30.06 43.26
CA LEU A 6 -11.56 29.51 41.97
C LEU A 6 -11.67 27.97 41.92
N LEU A 7 -12.50 27.52 40.99
CA LEU A 7 -12.60 26.17 40.42
C LEU A 7 -11.30 25.80 39.69
N LEU A 8 -10.79 24.58 39.84
CA LEU A 8 -10.05 23.90 38.76
C LEU A 8 -10.54 22.46 38.62
N LEU A 9 -11.28 22.24 37.53
CA LEU A 9 -11.50 20.93 36.92
C LEU A 9 -10.17 20.46 36.31
N GLY A 10 -9.78 19.23 36.61
CA GLY A 10 -8.64 18.56 35.99
C GLY A 10 -8.89 17.06 35.89
N ALA A 11 -9.93 16.67 35.14
CA ALA A 11 -10.16 15.26 34.82
C ALA A 11 -9.13 14.84 33.76
N SER A 12 -8.03 14.24 34.22
CA SER A 12 -7.03 13.58 33.40
C SER A 12 -7.58 12.25 32.86
N THR A 13 -8.40 12.29 31.82
CA THR A 13 -8.67 11.08 31.03
C THR A 13 -7.51 10.87 30.07
N ALA A 14 -6.56 10.04 30.50
CA ALA A 14 -5.59 9.41 29.63
C ALA A 14 -6.34 8.64 28.54
N LEU A 15 -6.35 9.19 27.32
CA LEU A 15 -6.73 8.41 26.15
C LEU A 15 -5.65 7.34 25.97
N LEU A 16 -6.07 6.09 26.16
CA LEU A 16 -5.33 4.88 25.81
C LEU A 16 -4.68 5.06 24.43
N ALA A 17 -3.36 5.15 24.40
CA ALA A 17 -2.60 4.93 23.18
C ALA A 17 -2.91 3.49 22.74
N GLY A 18 -3.61 3.37 21.61
CA GLY A 18 -4.06 2.12 21.05
C GLY A 18 -2.91 1.15 20.87
N CYS A 19 -3.12 -0.06 21.39
CA CYS A 19 -2.32 -1.22 21.11
C CYS A 19 -2.46 -1.56 19.61
N GLY A 20 -1.35 -1.52 18.89
CA GLY A 20 -1.25 -1.93 17.48
C GLY A 20 0.08 -2.65 17.25
N ALA A 21 0.32 -3.72 18.02
CA ALA A 21 1.46 -4.61 17.85
C ALA A 21 0.97 -6.05 17.78
N VAL A 22 0.56 -6.45 16.58
CA VAL A 22 0.44 -7.83 16.07
C VAL A 22 0.73 -7.67 14.57
N GLY A 23 1.84 -8.04 13.92
CA GLY A 23 2.92 -8.99 14.15
C GLY A 23 3.11 -9.76 12.84
N GLY A 24 3.97 -9.29 11.91
CA GLY A 24 3.96 -9.79 10.52
C GLY A 24 5.12 -9.49 9.52
N ILE A 25 6.32 -9.02 9.94
CA ILE A 25 7.57 -8.88 9.14
C ILE A 25 7.60 -7.77 8.05
N GLY A 26 7.83 -6.55 8.52
CA GLY A 26 8.38 -5.42 7.76
C GLY A 26 8.17 -4.15 8.57
N SER A 27 9.22 -3.52 9.13
CA SER A 27 9.05 -2.30 9.95
C SER A 27 8.73 -1.03 9.14
N GLY A 28 8.21 -1.21 7.92
CA GLY A 28 7.64 -0.17 7.08
C GLY A 28 6.15 0.04 7.36
N PRO A 29 5.48 0.93 6.61
CA PRO A 29 4.05 1.14 6.73
C PRO A 29 3.26 -0.01 6.10
N ASP A 30 2.02 -0.21 6.56
CA ASP A 30 1.13 -1.21 5.97
C ASP A 30 0.43 -0.66 4.73
N VAL A 31 0.11 -1.53 3.78
CA VAL A 31 -0.80 -1.23 2.68
C VAL A 31 -2.12 -1.94 2.92
N LEU A 32 -3.18 -1.16 3.05
CA LEU A 32 -4.54 -1.64 3.21
C LEU A 32 -5.34 -1.41 1.93
N GLY A 33 -6.02 -2.47 1.48
CA GLY A 33 -6.85 -2.42 0.29
C GLY A 33 -7.97 -3.44 0.30
N ALA A 34 -8.92 -3.25 -0.62
CA ALA A 34 -10.00 -4.18 -0.88
C ALA A 34 -9.76 -4.97 -2.18
N PHE A 35 -10.35 -6.16 -2.26
CA PHE A 35 -10.49 -6.88 -3.52
C PHE A 35 -11.75 -6.39 -4.23
N THR A 36 -11.58 -5.80 -5.41
CA THR A 36 -12.68 -5.33 -6.26
C THR A 36 -12.88 -6.30 -7.41
N ALA A 37 -14.14 -6.61 -7.70
CA ALA A 37 -14.51 -7.42 -8.85
C ALA A 37 -14.09 -6.78 -10.17
N ALA A 38 -14.04 -7.58 -11.23
CA ALA A 38 -13.86 -7.11 -12.59
C ALA A 38 -15.13 -6.39 -13.10
N ASP A 39 -15.00 -5.63 -14.19
CA ASP A 39 -16.12 -4.88 -14.77
C ASP A 39 -17.23 -5.79 -15.32
N ASP A 40 -16.89 -7.04 -15.66
CA ASP A 40 -17.82 -8.08 -16.07
C ASP A 40 -18.50 -8.81 -14.89
N GLY A 41 -18.18 -8.43 -13.65
CA GLY A 41 -18.70 -9.03 -12.42
C GLY A 41 -17.91 -10.25 -11.94
N SER A 42 -16.87 -10.69 -12.65
CA SER A 42 -16.03 -11.80 -12.24
C SER A 42 -15.33 -11.52 -10.90
N GLN A 43 -15.27 -12.54 -10.04
CA GLN A 43 -14.71 -12.44 -8.69
C GLN A 43 -13.27 -13.00 -8.64
N TRP A 44 -12.53 -12.54 -7.63
CA TRP A 44 -11.22 -13.08 -7.31
C TRP A 44 -11.32 -14.55 -6.85
N PRO A 45 -10.37 -15.43 -7.24
CA PRO A 45 -10.26 -16.78 -6.69
C PRO A 45 -9.97 -16.80 -5.18
N SER A 46 -10.53 -17.75 -4.44
CA SER A 46 -10.38 -17.83 -2.98
C SER A 46 -8.96 -18.08 -2.49
N ASN A 47 -8.08 -18.62 -3.34
CA ASN A 47 -6.67 -18.88 -3.05
C ASN A 47 -5.74 -17.73 -3.50
N THR A 48 -6.27 -16.52 -3.67
CA THR A 48 -5.49 -15.35 -4.07
C THR A 48 -4.37 -15.05 -3.08
N ARG A 49 -3.24 -14.59 -3.59
CA ARG A 49 -2.13 -14.06 -2.82
C ARG A 49 -1.89 -12.63 -3.24
N VAL A 50 -1.44 -11.80 -2.31
CA VAL A 50 -1.05 -10.42 -2.57
C VAL A 50 0.45 -10.33 -2.56
N ALA A 51 1.04 -9.59 -3.51
CA ALA A 51 2.47 -9.33 -3.53
C ALA A 51 2.82 -7.89 -3.88
N LEU A 52 3.99 -7.45 -3.40
CA LEU A 52 4.66 -6.23 -3.86
C LEU A 52 5.64 -6.57 -4.98
N VAL A 53 5.52 -5.94 -6.15
CA VAL A 53 6.41 -6.14 -7.29
C VAL A 53 7.05 -4.82 -7.71
N GLY A 54 8.30 -4.88 -8.18
CA GLY A 54 8.96 -3.72 -8.77
C GLY A 54 8.36 -3.40 -10.14
N VAL A 55 8.41 -2.13 -10.54
CA VAL A 55 8.00 -1.66 -11.86
C VAL A 55 9.20 -1.01 -12.53
N SER A 56 9.48 -1.45 -13.75
CA SER A 56 10.56 -0.96 -14.61
C SER A 56 10.04 -0.71 -16.02
N ASP A 57 10.89 -0.14 -16.88
CA ASP A 57 10.58 0.08 -18.30
C ASP A 57 10.36 -1.23 -19.08
N GLU A 58 10.89 -2.35 -18.56
CA GLU A 58 10.71 -3.70 -19.10
C GLU A 58 9.44 -4.38 -18.57
N GLY A 59 8.72 -3.74 -17.66
CA GLY A 59 7.51 -4.26 -17.03
C GLY A 59 7.69 -4.58 -15.54
N LEU A 60 6.92 -5.56 -15.06
CA LEU A 60 6.91 -5.97 -13.66
C LEU A 60 8.11 -6.84 -13.34
N ASN A 61 8.87 -6.45 -12.31
CA ASN A 61 9.96 -7.23 -11.75
C ASN A 61 9.46 -8.08 -10.58
N THR A 62 9.47 -9.39 -10.75
CA THR A 62 8.98 -10.37 -9.79
C THR A 62 10.02 -10.84 -8.76
N ASP A 63 11.26 -10.35 -8.84
CA ASP A 63 12.34 -10.81 -7.96
C ASP A 63 12.29 -10.14 -6.57
N ALA A 64 11.67 -8.96 -6.45
CA ALA A 64 11.62 -8.16 -5.23
C ALA A 64 10.43 -8.50 -4.29
N GLN A 65 9.86 -9.70 -4.40
CA GLN A 65 8.53 -9.96 -3.89
C GLN A 65 8.43 -10.29 -2.40
N ARG A 66 7.39 -9.71 -1.80
CA ARG A 66 6.82 -10.13 -0.51
C ARG A 66 5.40 -10.57 -0.77
N SER A 67 5.08 -11.83 -0.49
CA SER A 67 3.74 -12.38 -0.72
C SER A 67 3.05 -12.77 0.58
N GLN A 68 1.74 -12.52 0.64
CA GLN A 68 0.86 -12.95 1.72
C GLN A 68 -0.33 -13.71 1.13
N LEU A 69 -0.79 -14.74 1.84
CA LEU A 69 -2.00 -15.47 1.47
C LEU A 69 -3.22 -14.73 2.00
N ASN A 70 -4.16 -14.43 1.11
CA ASN A 70 -5.38 -13.70 1.44
C ASN A 70 -6.57 -14.41 0.80
N ASP A 71 -7.57 -14.77 1.60
CA ASP A 71 -8.81 -15.31 1.06
C ASP A 71 -9.79 -14.16 0.78
N PRO A 72 -9.99 -13.77 -0.50
CA PRO A 72 -10.90 -12.68 -0.84
C PRO A 72 -12.36 -13.03 -0.58
N ASP A 73 -12.74 -14.30 -0.42
CA ASP A 73 -14.11 -14.67 -0.07
C ASP A 73 -14.42 -14.46 1.41
N VAL A 74 -13.42 -14.68 2.27
CA VAL A 74 -13.56 -14.48 3.71
C VAL A 74 -13.34 -13.01 4.10
N THR A 75 -12.25 -12.41 3.61
CA THR A 75 -11.78 -11.11 4.11
C THR A 75 -12.24 -9.93 3.27
N LYS A 76 -12.48 -10.15 1.96
CA LYS A 76 -12.76 -9.12 0.93
C LYS A 76 -11.74 -7.96 0.92
N SER A 77 -10.65 -8.08 1.67
CA SER A 77 -9.67 -7.05 1.96
C SER A 77 -8.32 -7.68 2.28
N TYR A 78 -7.28 -6.86 2.21
CA TYR A 78 -5.93 -7.30 2.52
C TYR A 78 -5.17 -6.22 3.29
N ALA A 79 -4.22 -6.68 4.09
CA ALA A 79 -3.11 -5.90 4.59
C ALA A 79 -1.84 -6.49 3.97
N LEU A 80 -0.88 -5.64 3.62
CA LEU A 80 0.44 -6.04 3.13
C LEU A 80 1.49 -5.18 3.83
N ASP A 81 2.37 -5.84 4.59
CA ASP A 81 3.45 -5.17 5.30
C ASP A 81 4.56 -4.78 4.30
N LEU A 82 4.89 -3.49 4.22
CA LEU A 82 6.02 -3.06 3.40
C LEU A 82 7.34 -3.27 4.14
N PRO A 83 8.41 -3.65 3.42
CA PRO A 83 9.73 -3.73 4.05
C PRO A 83 10.18 -2.33 4.49
N ALA A 84 10.90 -2.25 5.60
CA ALA A 84 11.43 -0.97 6.11
C ALA A 84 12.41 -0.31 5.12
N SER A 85 13.09 -1.13 4.32
CA SER A 85 13.98 -0.70 3.25
C SER A 85 13.93 -1.67 2.07
N THR A 86 14.05 -1.12 0.87
CA THR A 86 14.18 -1.85 -0.39
C THR A 86 14.97 -0.99 -1.37
N ASP A 87 15.27 -1.49 -2.56
CA ASP A 87 15.93 -0.68 -3.58
C ASP A 87 15.05 0.53 -3.96
N PRO A 88 15.61 1.74 -4.14
CA PRO A 88 14.85 2.88 -4.60
C PRO A 88 14.15 2.58 -5.93
N GLY A 89 12.85 2.84 -6.00
CA GLY A 89 12.09 2.47 -7.19
C GLY A 89 10.59 2.60 -7.05
N ILE A 90 9.92 2.25 -8.13
CA ILE A 90 8.46 2.20 -8.23
C ILE A 90 8.04 0.75 -8.02
N TYR A 91 6.97 0.58 -7.26
CA TYR A 91 6.41 -0.69 -6.90
C TYR A 91 4.90 -0.68 -7.13
N ARG A 92 4.34 -1.87 -7.31
CA ARG A 92 2.91 -2.10 -7.52
C ARG A 92 2.47 -3.25 -6.63
N VAL A 93 1.24 -3.16 -6.12
CA VAL A 93 0.62 -4.28 -5.42
C VAL A 93 -0.17 -5.09 -6.45
N VAL A 94 0.04 -6.39 -6.44
CA VAL A 94 -0.61 -7.33 -7.36
C VAL A 94 -1.31 -8.45 -6.60
N GLY A 95 -2.42 -8.90 -7.14
CA GLY A 95 -3.08 -10.13 -6.72
C GLY A 95 -2.77 -11.24 -7.72
N TRP A 96 -2.42 -12.42 -7.24
CA TRP A 96 -2.01 -13.55 -8.07
C TRP A 96 -2.46 -14.88 -7.51
N VAL A 97 -2.45 -15.91 -8.33
CA VAL A 97 -2.78 -17.28 -7.94
C VAL A 97 -1.64 -18.21 -8.34
N ASP A 98 -1.14 -18.99 -7.39
CA ASP A 98 -0.13 -20.02 -7.61
C ASP A 98 -0.76 -21.21 -8.36
N GLU A 99 -0.82 -21.11 -9.69
CA GLU A 99 -1.48 -22.07 -10.57
C GLU A 99 -0.60 -23.29 -10.82
N ASN A 100 0.72 -23.10 -10.83
CA ASN A 100 1.70 -24.16 -11.09
C ASN A 100 2.18 -24.87 -9.80
N GLY A 101 1.89 -24.32 -8.62
CA GLY A 101 2.21 -24.91 -7.32
C GLY A 101 3.68 -24.79 -6.90
N ASP A 102 4.47 -23.91 -7.53
CA ASP A 102 5.89 -23.72 -7.20
C ASP A 102 6.13 -22.73 -6.04
N GLY A 103 5.07 -22.07 -5.56
CA GLY A 103 5.11 -21.13 -4.45
C GLY A 103 5.69 -19.76 -4.80
N LYS A 104 5.99 -19.50 -6.07
CA LYS A 104 6.56 -18.25 -6.58
C LYS A 104 5.55 -17.57 -7.48
N LEU A 105 5.59 -16.24 -7.50
CA LEU A 105 4.77 -15.48 -8.44
C LEU A 105 5.46 -15.44 -9.79
N ASN A 106 4.75 -15.94 -10.80
CA ASN A 106 5.07 -15.73 -12.20
C ASN A 106 4.18 -14.62 -12.80
N VAL A 107 4.71 -13.80 -13.72
CA VAL A 107 3.92 -12.69 -14.32
C VAL A 107 2.60 -13.18 -14.95
N SER A 108 2.57 -14.39 -15.51
CA SER A 108 1.37 -15.02 -16.08
C SER A 108 0.29 -15.37 -15.06
N GLU A 109 0.63 -15.45 -13.78
CA GLU A 109 -0.25 -15.83 -12.68
C GLU A 109 -0.91 -14.62 -11.99
N ILE A 110 -0.55 -13.40 -12.41
CA ILE A 110 -1.16 -12.17 -11.94
C ILE A 110 -2.60 -12.09 -12.45
N LYS A 111 -3.54 -11.90 -11.52
CA LYS A 111 -4.98 -11.79 -11.81
C LYS A 111 -5.54 -10.39 -11.59
N GLY A 112 -4.69 -9.43 -11.21
CA GLY A 112 -5.09 -8.03 -11.02
C GLY A 112 -4.05 -7.22 -10.25
N ASP A 113 -4.27 -5.91 -10.18
CA ASP A 113 -3.32 -4.98 -9.58
C ASP A 113 -4.01 -3.75 -8.96
N SER A 114 -3.19 -2.89 -8.34
CA SER A 114 -3.61 -1.64 -7.69
C SER A 114 -4.04 -0.50 -8.64
N GLY A 115 -4.20 -0.77 -9.95
CA GLY A 115 -4.75 0.18 -10.91
C GLY A 115 -3.89 1.44 -11.09
N SER A 116 -4.43 2.59 -10.72
CA SER A 116 -3.78 3.91 -10.80
C SER A 116 -2.74 4.15 -9.71
N LYS A 117 -2.70 3.29 -8.69
CA LYS A 117 -1.87 3.50 -7.49
C LYS A 117 -0.55 2.74 -7.56
N TYR A 118 0.52 3.44 -7.22
CA TYR A 118 1.89 2.96 -7.17
C TYR A 118 2.53 3.33 -5.84
N LEU A 119 3.41 2.47 -5.35
CA LEU A 119 4.25 2.73 -4.18
C LEU A 119 5.64 3.14 -4.65
N ILE A 120 6.23 4.14 -4.02
CA ILE A 120 7.56 4.64 -4.37
C ILE A 120 8.41 4.61 -3.11
N TYR A 121 9.52 3.88 -3.17
CA TYR A 121 10.52 3.91 -2.12
C TYR A 121 11.66 4.84 -2.50
N ALA A 122 12.01 5.76 -1.60
CA ALA A 122 13.13 6.68 -1.77
C ALA A 122 14.04 6.66 -0.54
N GLU A 123 15.35 6.54 -0.76
CA GLU A 123 16.36 6.59 0.33
C GLU A 123 16.59 8.00 0.88
N ARG A 124 16.13 9.03 0.16
CA ARG A 124 16.25 10.44 0.53
C ARG A 124 15.17 11.26 -0.17
N ASP A 125 14.88 12.43 0.38
CA ASP A 125 14.07 13.44 -0.30
C ASP A 125 14.71 13.77 -1.66
N ARG A 126 13.93 13.66 -2.73
CA ARG A 126 14.39 13.93 -4.10
C ARG A 126 13.22 14.22 -5.01
N SER A 127 13.50 14.90 -6.12
CA SER A 127 12.61 14.85 -7.27
C SER A 127 12.77 13.50 -7.97
N PHE A 128 11.63 12.90 -8.31
CA PHE A 128 11.50 11.61 -8.96
C PHE A 128 10.75 11.81 -10.27
N ASN A 129 11.28 11.24 -11.35
CA ASN A 129 10.63 11.24 -12.66
C ASN A 129 9.94 9.88 -12.85
N ILE A 130 8.66 9.89 -13.19
CA ILE A 130 7.96 8.65 -13.55
C ILE A 130 8.27 8.34 -15.02
N PRO A 131 8.94 7.22 -15.34
CA PRO A 131 9.35 6.93 -16.69
C PRO A 131 8.16 6.70 -17.65
N PHE A 132 6.99 6.28 -17.14
CA PHE A 132 5.81 6.00 -17.96
C PHE A 132 4.81 7.17 -18.11
N SER A 133 4.86 8.22 -17.28
CA SER A 133 4.01 9.41 -17.42
C SER A 133 4.79 10.65 -17.85
N GLY A 134 6.12 10.67 -17.66
CA GLY A 134 6.96 11.84 -17.89
C GLY A 134 6.86 12.89 -16.78
N ASP A 135 5.99 12.69 -15.80
CA ASP A 135 5.81 13.62 -14.69
C ASP A 135 7.02 13.64 -13.76
N THR A 136 7.27 14.80 -13.16
CA THR A 136 8.27 14.97 -12.11
C THR A 136 7.60 15.50 -10.86
N PHE A 137 7.88 14.84 -9.73
CA PHE A 137 7.37 15.26 -8.42
C PHE A 137 8.42 15.04 -7.34
N ASP A 138 8.25 15.71 -6.20
CA ASP A 138 9.09 15.49 -5.03
C ASP A 138 8.55 14.33 -4.19
N VAL A 139 9.42 13.36 -3.90
CA VAL A 139 9.16 12.28 -2.94
C VAL A 139 9.89 12.54 -1.65
N LYS A 140 9.30 12.07 -0.55
CA LYS A 140 9.95 12.04 0.76
C LYS A 140 10.72 10.74 0.96
N VAL A 141 11.72 10.79 1.83
CA VAL A 141 12.42 9.59 2.30
C VAL A 141 11.41 8.55 2.83
N GLY A 142 11.67 7.28 2.52
CA GLY A 142 10.80 6.15 2.81
C GLY A 142 9.77 5.89 1.72
N TRP A 143 8.64 5.32 2.13
CA TRP A 143 7.54 4.97 1.23
C TRP A 143 6.63 6.17 0.95
N ASN A 144 6.18 6.26 -0.30
CA ASN A 144 5.20 7.23 -0.78
C ASN A 144 4.17 6.50 -1.64
N LEU A 145 2.93 6.98 -1.66
CA LEU A 145 1.85 6.51 -2.51
C LEU A 145 1.61 7.54 -3.62
N TYR A 146 1.78 7.12 -4.85
CA TYR A 146 1.46 7.89 -6.05
C TYR A 146 0.16 7.37 -6.66
N ASP A 147 -0.71 8.28 -7.08
CA ASP A 147 -1.99 7.96 -7.71
C ASP A 147 -2.10 8.69 -9.04
N THR A 148 -2.08 7.97 -10.17
CA THR A 148 -2.14 8.60 -11.51
C THR A 148 -3.49 9.23 -11.83
N GLU A 149 -4.56 8.86 -11.13
CA GLU A 149 -5.90 9.43 -11.34
C GLU A 149 -6.15 10.67 -10.48
N ARG A 150 -5.32 10.87 -9.45
CA ARG A 150 -5.38 12.10 -8.66
C ARG A 150 -4.66 13.20 -9.43
N GLU A 151 -5.41 14.26 -9.72
CA GLU A 151 -4.87 15.50 -10.30
C GLU A 151 -3.54 15.84 -9.59
N THR A 152 -2.49 16.18 -10.34
CA THR A 152 -1.16 16.53 -9.84
C THR A 152 -1.19 17.88 -9.10
N GLN A 153 -2.06 18.00 -8.09
CA GLN A 153 -2.07 19.15 -7.21
C GLN A 153 -0.76 19.13 -6.41
N PRO A 154 0.07 20.19 -6.54
CA PRO A 154 1.37 20.25 -5.89
C PRO A 154 1.26 19.93 -4.40
N GLY A 155 2.05 18.97 -3.94
CA GLY A 155 2.18 18.62 -2.51
C GLY A 155 1.17 17.62 -1.96
N THR A 156 0.27 17.06 -2.77
CA THR A 156 -0.68 16.02 -2.29
C THR A 156 -0.55 14.66 -2.99
N ASN A 157 0.26 14.61 -4.05
CA ASN A 157 0.53 13.43 -4.86
C ASN A 157 2.00 13.50 -5.35
N PRO A 158 2.88 12.59 -4.93
CA PRO A 158 2.63 11.45 -4.05
C PRO A 158 2.45 11.84 -2.57
N SER A 159 1.80 10.97 -1.79
CA SER A 159 1.54 11.18 -0.36
C SER A 159 2.32 10.19 0.53
N GLN A 160 2.70 10.61 1.73
CA GLN A 160 3.25 9.73 2.76
C GLN A 160 2.15 8.93 3.48
N PRO A 161 2.51 7.82 4.17
CA PRO A 161 1.52 7.03 4.90
C PRO A 161 0.90 7.85 6.04
N SER A 162 -0.40 7.70 6.25
CA SER A 162 -1.10 8.30 7.38
C SER A 162 -1.12 7.30 8.53
N VAL A 163 -0.58 7.68 9.70
CA VAL A 163 -0.50 6.80 10.88
C VAL A 163 0.17 5.46 10.56
N GLY A 164 1.21 5.49 9.71
CA GLY A 164 1.94 4.28 9.31
C GLY A 164 1.21 3.39 8.32
N GLN A 165 0.14 3.87 7.66
CA GLN A 165 -0.61 3.07 6.69
C GLN A 165 -0.90 3.84 5.40
N PHE A 166 -0.87 3.12 4.28
CA PHE A 166 -1.50 3.51 3.02
C PHE A 166 -2.84 2.82 2.92
N THR A 167 -3.89 3.58 2.61
CA THR A 167 -5.25 3.05 2.50
C THR A 167 -5.82 3.25 1.10
N GLY A 168 -6.82 2.44 0.76
CA GLY A 168 -7.50 2.52 -0.53
C GLY A 168 -6.69 1.99 -1.71
N VAL A 169 -5.66 1.17 -1.45
CA VAL A 169 -4.87 0.50 -2.50
C VAL A 169 -5.65 -0.72 -2.99
N ASN A 170 -6.79 -0.51 -3.64
CA ASN A 170 -7.68 -1.62 -4.01
C ASN A 170 -7.13 -2.40 -5.19
N LEU A 171 -7.25 -3.73 -5.13
CA LEU A 171 -6.88 -4.62 -6.24
C LEU A 171 -8.10 -4.89 -7.10
N LYS A 172 -8.04 -4.52 -8.38
CA LYS A 172 -9.11 -4.81 -9.34
C LYS A 172 -8.83 -6.12 -10.08
N TYR A 173 -9.77 -7.04 -10.03
CA TYR A 173 -9.67 -8.31 -10.76
C TYR A 173 -9.63 -8.05 -12.27
N LYS A 174 -8.76 -8.78 -12.95
CA LYS A 174 -8.56 -8.79 -14.40
C LYS A 174 -8.54 -10.26 -14.85
N PRO A 175 -9.70 -10.83 -15.21
CA PRO A 175 -9.74 -12.20 -15.71
C PRO A 175 -8.86 -12.29 -16.96
N SER A 176 -7.93 -13.24 -16.94
CA SER A 176 -7.03 -13.59 -18.05
C SER A 176 -7.78 -14.24 -19.20
#